data_AF-A0AAV6ILS8-F1
#
_entry.id   AF-A0AAV6ILS8-F1
#
_cell.length_a   1.000
_cell.length_b   1.000
_cell.length_c   1.000
_cell.angle_alpha   90.00
_cell.angle_beta   90.00
_cell.angle_gamma   90.00
#
_symmetry.space_group_name_H-M   'P 1'
#
loop_
_entity.id
_entity.type
_entity.pdbx_description
1 polymer ?
#
loop_
_entity_poly.entity_id
_entity_poly.type
_entity_poly.pdbx_seq_one_letter_code
_entity_poly.pdbx_strand_id
1 'polypeptide(L)'
;MKKVSCASLLCALVVVVVLAEAQVAEAVTCSPLELRSCMGAFMSSQKPSSHCCDKLNEQTPCLCGYIKNPNLSQYVNSPNAQRVASDCGVTLPTC
;
A
#
# COMPACT_ATOMS: atom_id res chain seq x y z
N MET A 1 -7.65 -27.22 39.06
CA MET A 1 -8.48 -26.56 38.02
C MET A 1 -8.21 -25.07 38.11
N LYS A 2 -7.37 -24.54 37.22
CA LYS A 2 -6.88 -23.14 37.31
C LYS A 2 -7.97 -22.21 36.79
N LYS A 3 -8.43 -21.31 37.67
CA LYS A 3 -9.48 -20.31 37.40
C LYS A 3 -8.95 -19.34 36.35
N VAL A 4 -9.25 -19.59 35.08
CA VAL A 4 -8.93 -18.67 34.00
C VAL A 4 -9.85 -17.46 34.17
N SER A 5 -9.26 -16.33 34.55
CA SER A 5 -9.98 -15.08 34.81
C SER A 5 -10.57 -14.54 33.50
N CYS A 6 -11.83 -14.09 33.51
CA CYS A 6 -12.51 -13.50 32.35
C CYS A 6 -11.73 -12.32 31.74
N ALA A 7 -10.93 -11.62 32.54
CA ALA A 7 -10.04 -10.56 32.07
C ALA A 7 -8.96 -11.08 31.09
N SER A 8 -8.45 -12.30 31.29
CA SER A 8 -7.46 -12.91 30.39
C SER A 8 -8.09 -13.35 29.06
N LEU A 9 -9.37 -13.75 29.05
CA LEU A 9 -10.10 -14.09 27.83
C LEU A 9 -10.38 -12.84 26.98
N LEU A 10 -10.72 -11.72 27.61
CA LEU A 10 -10.97 -10.45 26.93
C LEU A 10 -9.70 -9.87 26.31
N CYS A 11 -8.57 -9.89 27.03
CA CYS A 11 -7.29 -9.44 26.47
C CYS A 11 -6.83 -10.30 25.29
N ALA A 12 -7.04 -11.63 25.35
CA ALA A 12 -6.72 -12.52 24.24
C ALA A 12 -7.57 -12.22 23.00
N LEU A 13 -8.86 -11.93 23.17
CA LEU A 13 -9.76 -11.53 22.07
C LEU A 13 -9.33 -10.21 21.43
N VAL A 14 -8.94 -9.19 22.22
CA VAL A 14 -8.49 -7.90 21.68
C VAL A 14 -7.18 -8.05 20.90
N VAL A 15 -6.24 -8.88 21.35
CA VAL A 15 -4.98 -9.13 20.63
C VAL A 15 -5.23 -9.87 19.30
N VAL A 16 -6.16 -10.82 19.27
CA VAL A 16 -6.51 -11.55 18.03
C VAL A 16 -7.17 -10.63 17.00
N VAL A 17 -7.99 -9.66 17.42
CA VAL A 17 -8.62 -8.70 16.49
C VAL A 17 -7.60 -7.70 15.94
N VAL A 18 -6.60 -7.28 16.73
CA VAL A 18 -5.53 -6.37 16.24
C VAL A 18 -4.58 -7.07 15.25
N LEU A 19 -4.42 -8.39 15.37
CA LEU A 19 -3.66 -9.21 14.40
C LEU A 19 -4.42 -9.46 13.09
N ALA A 20 -5.74 -9.22 13.05
CA ALA A 20 -6.57 -9.38 11.85
C ALA A 20 -6.37 -8.24 10.83
N GLU A 21 -5.59 -7.21 11.16
CA GLU A 21 -5.11 -6.18 10.23
C GLU A 21 -3.97 -6.69 9.33
N ALA A 22 -3.59 -7.97 9.40
CA ALA A 22 -2.80 -8.61 8.37
C ALA A 22 -3.74 -9.08 7.25
N GLN A 23 -4.24 -8.12 6.46
CA GLN A 23 -5.02 -8.39 5.27
C GLN A 23 -4.19 -9.29 4.35
N VAL A 24 -4.55 -10.58 4.31
CA VAL A 24 -4.07 -11.53 3.32
C VAL A 24 -4.70 -11.13 2.00
N ALA A 25 -4.12 -10.13 1.34
CA ALA A 25 -4.23 -9.98 -0.08
C ALA A 25 -3.40 -11.11 -0.71
N GLU A 26 -3.90 -11.72 -1.79
CA GLU A 26 -3.09 -12.42 -2.79
C GLU A 26 -1.70 -11.79 -2.82
N ALA A 27 -0.62 -12.57 -2.63
CA ALA A 27 0.71 -12.05 -2.32
C ALA A 27 1.31 -11.23 -3.48
N VAL A 28 0.77 -10.05 -3.74
CA VAL A 28 1.37 -9.01 -4.54
C VAL A 28 2.66 -8.68 -3.81
N THR A 29 3.77 -8.93 -4.49
CA THR A 29 5.07 -8.57 -3.96
C THR A 29 5.14 -7.05 -3.94
N CYS A 30 5.11 -6.47 -2.74
CA CYS A 30 5.28 -5.04 -2.56
C CYS A 30 6.72 -4.64 -2.89
N SER A 31 6.96 -4.34 -4.17
CA SER A 31 8.24 -3.87 -4.68
C SER A 31 8.05 -2.66 -5.59
N PRO A 32 8.69 -1.50 -5.28
CA PRO A 32 8.68 -0.35 -6.18
C PRO A 32 9.20 -0.66 -7.60
N LEU A 33 9.97 -1.74 -7.75
CA LEU A 33 10.48 -2.20 -9.05
C LEU A 33 9.37 -2.66 -10.00
N GLU A 34 8.21 -3.07 -9.48
CA GLU A 34 7.04 -3.40 -10.30
C GLU A 34 6.49 -2.16 -11.05
N LEU A 35 6.79 -0.95 -10.57
CA LEU A 35 6.39 0.31 -11.19
C LEU A 35 7.43 0.86 -12.18
N ARG A 36 8.41 0.04 -12.61
CA ARG A 36 9.45 0.46 -13.58
C ARG A 36 8.87 1.01 -14.89
N SER A 37 7.73 0.47 -15.34
CA SER A 37 7.01 0.91 -16.54
C SER A 37 6.45 2.33 -16.39
N CYS A 38 6.30 2.82 -15.16
CA CYS A 38 5.84 4.17 -14.84
C CYS A 38 6.96 5.19 -14.71
N MET A 39 8.25 4.81 -14.71
CA MET A 39 9.36 5.74 -14.47
C MET A 39 9.33 6.97 -15.38
N GLY A 40 9.02 6.78 -16.68
CA GLY A 40 8.88 7.91 -17.61
C GLY A 40 7.79 8.89 -17.17
N ALA A 41 6.65 8.39 -16.70
CA ALA A 41 5.52 9.20 -16.25
C ALA A 41 5.72 9.84 -14.86
N PHE A 42 6.55 9.22 -14.00
CA PHE A 42 6.94 9.80 -12.71
C PHE A 42 8.03 10.86 -12.86
N MET A 43 9.03 10.63 -13.72
CA MET A 43 10.18 11.53 -13.89
C MET A 43 9.88 12.69 -14.84
N SER A 44 8.93 12.51 -15.76
CA SER A 44 8.53 13.54 -16.71
C SER A 44 7.02 13.57 -16.82
N SER A 45 6.42 14.70 -17.18
CA SER A 45 4.97 14.87 -17.32
C SER A 45 4.35 14.07 -18.47
N GLN A 46 5.01 13.01 -18.94
CA GLN A 46 4.52 12.07 -19.94
C GLN A 46 3.30 11.30 -19.42
N LYS A 47 2.39 10.97 -20.34
CA LYS A 47 1.21 10.17 -20.02
C LYS A 47 1.62 8.74 -19.63
N PRO A 48 1.05 8.14 -18.56
CA PRO A 48 1.32 6.75 -18.22
C PRO A 48 0.79 5.80 -19.31
N SER A 49 1.52 4.70 -19.53
CA SER A 49 1.06 3.61 -20.40
C SER A 49 -0.01 2.76 -19.69
N SER A 50 -0.79 1.98 -20.45
CA SER A 50 -1.74 1.02 -19.86
C SER A 50 -1.04 0.05 -18.91
N HIS A 51 0.09 -0.50 -19.32
CA HIS A 51 0.88 -1.42 -18.49
C HIS A 51 1.39 -0.77 -17.19
N CYS A 52 1.73 0.52 -17.21
CA CYS A 52 2.02 1.26 -15.99
C CYS A 52 0.80 1.31 -15.07
N CYS A 53 -0.38 1.65 -15.60
CA CYS A 53 -1.59 1.72 -14.80
C CYS A 53 -2.01 0.36 -14.25
N ASP A 54 -1.87 -0.73 -15.01
CA ASP A 54 -2.14 -2.08 -14.54
C ASP A 54 -1.25 -2.43 -13.34
N LYS A 55 0.07 -2.17 -13.47
CA LYS A 55 1.03 -2.39 -12.38
C LYS A 55 0.82 -1.49 -11.18
N LEU A 56 0.39 -0.24 -11.39
CA LEU A 56 0.06 0.65 -10.29
C LEU A 56 -1.19 0.18 -9.53
N ASN A 57 -2.21 -0.31 -10.24
CA ASN A 57 -3.42 -0.89 -9.63
C ASN A 57 -3.09 -2.16 -8.85
N GLU A 58 -2.25 -3.05 -9.38
CA GLU A 58 -1.77 -4.23 -8.66
C GLU A 58 -1.12 -3.85 -7.31
N GLN A 59 -0.37 -2.74 -7.28
CA GLN A 59 0.36 -2.27 -6.10
C GLN A 59 -0.48 -1.45 -5.10
N THR A 60 -1.78 -1.24 -5.35
CA THR A 60 -2.68 -0.49 -4.46
C THR A 60 -2.57 -0.90 -2.97
N PRO A 61 -2.61 -2.19 -2.57
CA PRO A 61 -2.47 -2.58 -1.17
C PRO A 61 -1.12 -2.20 -0.54
N CYS A 62 -0.08 -2.00 -1.36
CA CYS A 62 1.27 -1.67 -0.91
C CYS A 62 1.51 -0.15 -0.76
N LEU A 63 0.66 0.70 -1.34
CA LEU A 63 0.87 2.15 -1.40
C LEU A 63 1.04 2.79 -0.02
N CYS A 64 0.26 2.35 0.97
CA CYS A 64 0.37 2.81 2.35
C CYS A 64 1.77 2.56 2.93
N GLY A 65 2.33 1.38 2.64
CA GLY A 65 3.69 1.03 3.05
C GLY A 65 4.74 1.90 2.37
N TYR A 66 4.54 2.26 1.11
CA TYR A 66 5.44 3.18 0.39
C TYR A 66 5.34 4.61 0.92
N ILE A 67 4.14 5.09 1.25
CA ILE A 67 3.91 6.42 1.84
C ILE A 67 4.59 6.53 3.21
N LYS A 68 4.50 5.49 4.04
CA LYS A 68 5.11 5.46 5.39
C LYS A 68 6.62 5.24 5.37
N ASN A 69 7.18 4.71 4.28
CA ASN A 69 8.62 4.51 4.17
C ASN A 69 9.33 5.83 3.86
N PRO A 70 10.18 6.37 4.75
CA PRO A 70 10.82 7.67 4.55
C PRO A 70 11.74 7.74 3.31
N ASN A 71 12.25 6.59 2.84
CA ASN A 71 13.06 6.54 1.62
C ASN A 71 12.22 6.64 0.35
N LEU A 72 10.92 6.30 0.42
CA LEU A 72 10.00 6.24 -0.73
C LEU A 72 8.97 7.37 -0.73
N SER A 73 8.62 7.90 0.44
CA SER A 73 7.55 8.87 0.63
C SER A 73 7.71 10.13 -0.23
N GLN A 74 8.94 10.61 -0.39
CA GLN A 74 9.24 11.76 -1.26
C GLN A 74 8.85 11.53 -2.74
N TYR A 75 8.91 10.29 -3.21
CA TYR A 75 8.58 9.94 -4.59
C TYR A 75 7.07 9.76 -4.75
N VAL A 76 6.44 9.06 -3.81
CA VAL A 76 4.98 8.80 -3.84
C VAL A 76 4.17 10.08 -3.64
N ASN A 77 4.67 11.02 -2.83
CA ASN A 77 4.03 12.31 -2.60
C ASN A 77 4.40 13.39 -3.64
N SER A 78 5.20 13.06 -4.65
CA SER A 78 5.57 14.02 -5.69
C SER A 78 4.35 14.41 -6.57
N PRO A 79 4.31 15.63 -7.12
CA PRO A 79 3.21 16.06 -8.00
C PRO A 79 2.99 15.11 -9.20
N ASN A 80 4.07 14.59 -9.77
CA ASN A 80 3.97 13.65 -10.89
C ASN A 80 3.39 12.30 -10.45
N ALA A 81 3.75 11.79 -9.27
CA ALA A 81 3.17 10.55 -8.76
C ALA A 81 1.67 10.68 -8.48
N GLN A 82 1.22 11.81 -7.91
CA GLN A 82 -0.19 12.08 -7.69
C GLN A 82 -0.97 12.19 -9.01
N ARG A 83 -0.39 12.87 -10.01
CA ARG A 83 -0.96 12.94 -11.35
C ARG A 83 -1.07 11.55 -11.98
N VAL A 84 -0.01 10.75 -11.95
CA VAL A 84 -0.01 9.39 -12.52
C VAL A 84 -1.05 8.51 -11.84
N ALA A 85 -1.19 8.59 -10.51
CA ALA A 85 -2.24 7.89 -9.78
C ALA A 85 -3.64 8.30 -10.28
N SER A 86 -3.88 9.61 -10.43
CA SER A 86 -5.13 10.13 -10.99
C SER A 86 -5.39 9.68 -12.43
N ASP A 87 -4.38 9.76 -13.31
CA ASP A 87 -4.47 9.36 -14.72
C ASP A 87 -4.77 7.85 -14.86
N CYS A 88 -4.30 7.05 -13.91
CA CYS A 88 -4.52 5.60 -13.85
C CYS A 88 -5.76 5.19 -13.03
N GLY A 89 -6.51 6.14 -12.47
CA GLY A 89 -7.70 5.86 -11.64
C GLY A 89 -7.40 5.26 -10.27
N VAL A 90 -6.16 5.38 -9.78
CA VAL A 90 -5.72 4.85 -8.48
C VAL A 90 -5.89 5.92 -7.42
N THR A 91 -6.68 5.63 -6.39
CA THR A 91 -6.82 6.53 -5.24
C THR A 91 -5.68 6.28 -4.25
N LEU A 92 -4.89 7.31 -3.97
CA LEU A 92 -3.83 7.21 -2.96
C LEU A 92 -4.47 7.17 -1.56
N PRO A 93 -4.12 6.18 -0.71
CA PRO A 93 -4.70 6.07 0.61
C PRO A 93 -4.14 7.14 1.56
N THR A 94 -5.00 7.65 2.45
CA THR A 94 -4.53 8.42 3.61
C THR A 94 -4.05 7.43 4.66
N CYS A 95 -2.75 7.50 4.92
CA CYS A 95 -1.97 6.62 5.78
C CYS A 95 -1.05 7.49 6.65
#